data_AF-A0A6L9EU49-F1
#
_entry.id   AF-A0A6L9EU49-F1
#
_cell.length_a   1.000
_cell.length_b   1.000
_cell.length_c   1.000
_cell.angle_alpha   90.00
_cell.angle_beta   90.00
_cell.angle_gamma   90.00
#
_symmetry.space_group_name_H-M   'P 1'
#
loop_
_entity.id
_entity.type
_entity.pdbx_description
1 polymer ?
#
loop_
_entity_poly.entity_id
_entity_poly.type
_entity_poly.pdbx_seq_one_letter_code
_entity_poly.pdbx_strand_id
1 'polypeptide(L)'
;MDICIYKNNIICAFDVTNINEVLNYEIAAQWREAGKNGLLRCPECGNEVHLKAKDLKKKVPHFAHKIKCSCSFGENTSRESEEHKKGKLKLYHYY
;
A
#
# COMPACT_ATOMS: atom_id res chain seq x y z
N MET A 1 -1.50 4.59 -3.24
CA MET A 1 -0.61 3.79 -4.09
C MET A 1 -0.65 2.36 -3.61
N ASP A 2 -0.76 1.41 -4.53
CA ASP A 2 -0.96 0.01 -4.17
C ASP A 2 0.35 -0.78 -4.16
N ILE A 3 1.41 -0.32 -4.83
CA ILE A 3 2.71 -1.00 -4.89
C ILE A 3 3.83 -0.17 -4.28
N CYS A 4 4.92 -0.81 -3.85
CA CYS A 4 6.19 -0.12 -3.56
C CYS A 4 7.40 -1.04 -3.77
N ILE A 5 8.61 -0.47 -3.71
CA ILE A 5 9.86 -1.22 -3.75
C ILE A 5 10.32 -1.51 -2.32
N TYR A 6 10.60 -2.79 -2.05
CA TYR A 6 11.21 -3.27 -0.81
C TYR A 6 12.25 -4.35 -1.12
N LYS A 7 13.48 -4.19 -0.64
CA LYS A 7 14.60 -5.13 -0.89
C LYS A 7 14.75 -5.49 -2.38
N ASN A 8 14.73 -4.49 -3.26
CA ASN A 8 14.82 -4.63 -4.73
C ASN A 8 13.68 -5.43 -5.38
N ASN A 9 12.59 -5.71 -4.64
CA ASN A 9 11.40 -6.37 -5.17
C ASN A 9 10.21 -5.40 -5.15
N ILE A 10 9.29 -5.58 -6.10
CA ILE A 10 8.00 -4.86 -6.09
C ILE A 10 7.04 -5.65 -5.21
N ILE A 11 6.44 -4.99 -4.22
CA ILE A 11 5.46 -5.57 -3.31
C ILE A 11 4.12 -4.84 -3.41
N CYS A 12 3.01 -5.54 -3.18
CA CYS A 12 1.65 -4.99 -3.26
C CYS A 12 1.05 -4.83 -1.86
N ALA A 13 0.44 -3.70 -1.57
CA ALA A 13 -0.23 -3.43 -0.30
C ALA A 13 -1.33 -4.45 -0.01
N PHE A 14 -1.88 -5.11 -1.02
CA PHE A 14 -2.91 -6.14 -0.87
C PHE A 14 -2.36 -7.48 -0.34
N ASP A 15 -1.05 -7.74 -0.47
CA ASP A 15 -0.39 -8.95 0.09
C ASP A 15 -0.54 -9.05 1.61
N VAL A 16 -0.80 -7.93 2.29
CA VAL A 16 -1.06 -7.92 3.75
C VAL A 16 -2.46 -8.41 4.11
N THR A 17 -3.26 -8.80 3.13
CA THR A 17 -4.61 -9.33 3.30
C THR A 17 -4.72 -10.68 2.64
N ASN A 18 -5.62 -11.53 3.14
CA ASN A 18 -5.97 -12.78 2.47
C ASN A 18 -7.33 -12.66 1.75
N ILE A 19 -7.72 -13.74 1.05
CA ILE A 19 -8.99 -13.86 0.32
C ILE A 19 -10.23 -13.61 1.18
N ASN A 20 -10.12 -13.82 2.50
CA ASN A 20 -11.20 -13.56 3.46
C ASN A 20 -11.21 -12.11 3.98
N GLU A 21 -10.43 -11.22 3.35
CA GLU A 21 -10.24 -9.83 3.78
C GLU A 21 -9.73 -9.72 5.23
N VAL A 22 -8.99 -10.73 5.70
CA VAL A 22 -8.34 -10.74 7.01
C VAL A 22 -6.92 -10.24 6.87
N LEU A 23 -6.52 -9.35 7.79
CA LEU A 23 -5.17 -8.78 7.81
C LEU A 23 -4.16 -9.83 8.28
N ASN A 24 -3.12 -10.05 7.49
CA ASN A 24 -1.92 -10.74 7.96
C ASN A 24 -1.09 -9.77 8.82
N TYR A 25 -1.21 -9.93 10.14
CA TYR A 25 -0.56 -9.05 11.10
C TYR A 25 0.97 -9.14 11.05
N GLU A 26 1.54 -10.29 10.69
CA GLU A 26 2.99 -10.49 10.63
C GLU A 26 3.59 -9.70 9.46
N ILE A 27 3.05 -9.87 8.25
CA ILE A 27 3.49 -9.13 7.06
C ILE A 27 3.25 -7.63 7.27
N ALA A 28 2.08 -7.25 7.78
CA ALA A 28 1.77 -5.85 8.05
C ALA A 28 2.70 -5.24 9.10
N ALA A 29 3.10 -5.99 10.13
CA ALA A 29 4.06 -5.53 11.13
C ALA A 29 5.45 -5.34 10.50
N GLN A 30 5.93 -6.34 9.77
CA GLN A 30 7.22 -6.27 9.06
C GLN A 30 7.30 -5.06 8.14
N TRP A 31 6.25 -4.80 7.36
CA TRP A 31 6.24 -3.69 6.41
C TRP A 31 6.07 -2.34 7.09
N ARG A 32 5.33 -2.26 8.21
CA ARG A 32 5.29 -1.03 9.02
C ARG A 32 6.67 -0.72 9.59
N GLU A 33 7.40 -1.72 10.07
CA GLU A 33 8.75 -1.55 10.57
C GLU A 33 9.73 -1.16 9.44
N ALA A 34 9.67 -1.83 8.29
CA ALA A 34 10.42 -1.45 7.10
C ALA A 34 10.14 0.00 6.67
N GLY A 35 8.87 0.40 6.70
CA GLY A 35 8.45 1.77 6.43
C GLY A 35 9.03 2.76 7.43
N LYS A 36 9.04 2.44 8.73
CA LYS A 36 9.70 3.29 9.75
C LYS A 36 11.19 3.44 9.47
N ASN A 37 11.87 2.35 9.12
CA ASN A 37 13.30 2.32 8.80
C ASN A 37 13.65 2.91 7.41
N GLY A 38 12.68 3.38 6.64
CA GLY A 38 12.92 4.01 5.33
C GLY A 38 13.30 3.03 4.22
N LEU A 39 12.97 1.75 4.39
CA LEU A 39 13.28 0.68 3.44
C LEU A 39 12.23 0.53 2.34
N LEU A 40 11.06 1.17 2.49
CA LEU A 40 9.99 1.17 1.49
C LEU A 40 10.08 2.42 0.63
N ARG A 41 10.21 2.24 -0.68
CA ARG A 41 10.37 3.35 -1.64
C ARG A 41 9.28 3.35 -2.70
N CYS A 42 8.84 4.53 -3.09
CA CYS A 42 7.99 4.68 -4.26
C CYS A 42 8.79 4.35 -5.54
N PRO A 43 8.29 3.47 -6.43
CA PRO A 43 8.96 3.18 -7.70
C PRO A 43 9.03 4.38 -8.65
N GLU A 44 8.13 5.36 -8.54
CA GLU A 44 8.14 6.53 -9.44
C GLU A 44 9.12 7.61 -8.98
N CYS A 45 8.98 8.07 -7.73
CA CYS A 45 9.74 9.23 -7.24
C CYS A 45 10.92 8.84 -6.33
N GLY A 46 11.09 7.56 -6.00
CA GLY A 46 12.14 7.06 -5.10
C GLY A 46 11.96 7.43 -3.63
N ASN A 47 10.99 8.28 -3.29
CA ASN A 47 10.77 8.75 -1.93
C ASN A 47 10.25 7.66 -1.00
N GLU A 48 10.51 7.83 0.29
CA GLU A 48 10.05 6.92 1.32
C GLU A 48 8.52 6.89 1.44
N VAL A 49 7.98 5.68 1.52
CA VAL A 49 6.57 5.42 1.76
C VAL A 49 6.37 4.62 3.04
N HIS A 50 5.15 4.60 3.55
CA HIS A 50 4.76 3.75 4.66
C HIS A 50 3.42 3.07 4.39
N LEU A 51 3.25 1.86 4.94
CA LEU A 51 2.03 1.09 4.82
C LEU A 51 0.91 1.65 5.71
N LYS A 52 -0.27 1.87 5.13
CA LYS A 52 -1.53 2.20 5.82
C LYS A 52 -2.49 1.01 5.72
N ALA A 53 -2.45 0.13 6.70
CA ALA A 53 -3.32 -1.05 6.79
C ALA A 53 -3.77 -1.26 8.24
N LYS A 54 -4.69 -0.42 8.76
CA LYS A 54 -5.11 -0.48 10.18
C LYS A 54 -6.42 -1.23 10.40
N ASP A 55 -7.43 -0.90 9.60
CA ASP A 55 -8.78 -1.45 9.70
C ASP A 55 -9.32 -1.68 8.28
N LEU A 56 -9.29 -2.95 7.85
CA LEU A 56 -9.69 -3.34 6.48
C LEU A 56 -11.17 -3.08 6.20
N LYS A 57 -12.02 -3.05 7.24
CA LYS A 57 -13.44 -2.70 7.08
C LYS A 57 -13.62 -1.23 6.73
N LYS A 58 -12.70 -0.37 7.17
CA LYS A 58 -12.77 1.08 6.97
C LYS A 58 -11.96 1.55 5.76
N LYS A 59 -10.80 0.95 5.49
CA LYS A 59 -9.91 1.36 4.40
C LYS A 59 -9.13 0.21 3.82
N VAL A 60 -9.03 0.23 2.50
CA VAL A 60 -8.16 -0.68 1.75
C VAL A 60 -6.69 -0.34 2.04
N PRO A 61 -5.83 -1.37 2.25
CA PRO A 61 -4.40 -1.19 2.41
C PRO A 61 -3.78 -0.43 1.24
N HIS A 62 -2.94 0.55 1.56
CA HIS A 62 -2.20 1.31 0.56
C HIS A 62 -0.89 1.82 1.15
N PHE A 63 0.06 2.11 0.28
CA PHE A 63 1.26 2.88 0.60
C PHE A 63 1.00 4.38 0.45
N ALA A 64 1.50 5.14 1.41
CA ALA A 64 1.43 6.60 1.43
C ALA A 64 2.83 7.19 1.59
N HIS A 65 3.12 8.28 0.87
CA HIS A 65 4.38 9.00 0.99
C HIS A 65 4.54 9.59 2.41
N LYS A 66 5.75 9.51 2.96
CA LYS A 66 6.07 10.18 4.23
C LYS A 66 6.12 11.70 4.08
N ILE A 67 6.68 12.16 2.97
CA ILE A 67 6.87 13.58 2.66
C ILE A 67 5.88 13.96 1.55
N LYS A 68 5.26 15.15 1.66
CA LYS A 68 4.47 15.70 0.56
C LYS A 68 5.40 15.91 -0.63
N CYS A 69 5.12 15.25 -1.74
CA CYS A 69 5.89 15.38 -2.97
C CYS A 69 4.96 15.37 -4.18
N SER A 70 5.40 16.01 -5.25
CA SER A 70 4.79 16.00 -6.58
C SER A 70 5.08 14.67 -7.28
N CYS A 71 4.54 13.61 -6.70
CA CYS A 71 4.54 12.28 -7.31
C CYS A 71 3.24 12.10 -8.09
N SER A 72 3.29 11.43 -9.24
CA SER A 72 2.11 11.03 -10.01
C SER A 72 1.10 10.27 -9.12
N PHE A 73 1.60 9.47 -8.17
CA PHE A 73 0.79 8.77 -7.15
C PHE A 73 0.33 9.64 -5.97
N GLY A 74 0.91 10.82 -5.77
CA GLY A 74 0.66 11.70 -4.63
C GLY A 74 -0.15 12.95 -4.94
N GLU A 75 -0.05 13.49 -6.16
CA GLU A 75 -0.45 14.88 -6.42
C GLU A 75 -1.61 15.05 -7.41
N ASN A 76 -1.92 14.12 -8.33
CA ASN A 76 -2.89 14.45 -9.39
C ASN A 76 -3.65 13.30 -10.08
N THR A 77 -3.68 12.09 -9.52
CA THR A 77 -4.71 11.13 -9.92
C THR A 77 -5.92 11.34 -9.02
N SER A 78 -7.05 11.74 -9.62
CA SER A 78 -8.40 11.78 -9.02
C SER A 78 -8.48 10.84 -7.83
N ARG A 79 -8.70 11.37 -6.60
CA ARG A 79 -8.78 10.53 -5.39
C ARG A 79 -9.63 9.30 -5.70
N GLU A 80 -8.99 8.15 -5.86
CA GLU A 80 -9.72 6.91 -6.17
C GLU A 80 -10.77 6.72 -5.09
N SER A 81 -12.02 6.50 -5.49
CA SER A 81 -13.10 6.25 -4.56
C SER A 81 -12.77 4.99 -3.74
N GLU A 82 -13.30 4.91 -2.53
CA GLU A 82 -13.12 3.72 -1.71
C GLU A 82 -13.74 2.48 -2.38
N GLU A 83 -14.80 2.65 -3.19
CA GLU A 83 -15.38 1.59 -4.01
C GLU A 83 -14.41 1.07 -5.07
N HIS A 84 -13.70 1.96 -5.76
CA HIS A 84 -12.71 1.57 -6.76
C HIS A 84 -11.58 0.74 -6.12
N LYS A 85 -11.07 1.19 -4.97
CA LYS A 85 -10.03 0.46 -4.22
C LYS A 85 -10.51 -0.90 -3.74
N LYS A 86 -11.75 -0.99 -3.25
CA LYS A 86 -12.37 -2.26 -2.85
C LYS A 86 -12.54 -3.20 -4.04
N GLY A 87 -12.92 -2.67 -5.21
CA GLY A 87 -13.00 -3.42 -6.46
C GLY A 87 -11.66 -4.05 -6.84
N LYS A 88 -10.57 -3.26 -6.80
CA LYS A 88 -9.21 -3.77 -7.06
C LYS A 88 -8.81 -4.87 -6.06
N LEU A 89 -9.08 -4.68 -4.77
CA LEU A 89 -8.77 -5.67 -3.75
C LEU A 89 -9.52 -7.00 -4.01
N LYS A 90 -10.80 -6.94 -4.37
CA LYS A 90 -11.59 -8.13 -4.70
C LYS A 90 -11.06 -8.84 -5.94
N LEU A 91 -10.73 -8.09 -7.00
CA LEU A 91 -10.15 -8.66 -8.22
C LEU A 91 -8.78 -9.29 -7.95
N TYR A 92 -7.97 -8.68 -7.09
CA TYR A 92 -6.66 -9.18 -6.70
C TYR A 92 -6.73 -10.55 -6.00
N HIS A 93 -7.75 -10.79 -5.18
CA HIS A 93 -7.93 -12.09 -4.50
C HIS A 93 -8.70 -13.12 -5.32
N TYR A 94 -9.31 -12.72 -6.43
CA TYR A 94 -10.06 -13.63 -7.31
C TYR A 94 -9.13 -14.41 -8.26
N TYR A 95 -8.02 -13.81 -8.66
CA TYR A 95 -7.00 -14.38 -9.53
C TYR A 95 -5.76 -14.79 -8.73
#